data_AF-A0A933N1X3-F1
#
_entry.id   AF-A0A933N1X3-F1
#
_cell.length_a   1.000
_cell.length_b   1.000
_cell.length_c   1.000
_cell.angle_alpha   90.00
_cell.angle_beta   90.00
_cell.angle_gamma   90.00
#
_symmetry.space_group_name_H-M   'P 1'
#
loop_
_entity.id
_entity.type
_entity.pdbx_description
1 polymer ?
#
loop_
_entity_poly.entity_id
_entity_poly.type
_entity_poly.pdbx_seq_one_letter_code
_entity_poly.pdbx_strand_id
1 'polypeptide(L)'
;MAAKKIELIIKTEGRPDIAIRLAKVQDMRRMQMLYAEVYGGNYSISLITDKDKMRRAIENDDYYWLVADCEGRIIASLVYALDLEYRISKAFGAVVSQDYRKMDLAYTMMKLVLDDITHNKKLVDTVYATTRTANYAPQRLTESLGFIKMGIFPNTHKVSENETHCFSAYITEEALKKRRCRPRLIADVEPFYNLIRKQINLDKAVITPVKSLYRENRNRIAPLHLETITAPNFIKNRYKRFKSDGFFAHNYMPFHEPNLIFITPDQSTEVYLQYNQKDKYSVVIGGVTKEKSAAVALESIAQKLNEMNMAYIEVILDAYAPQLQREAMDARYIPSAYFPCMKKTGSRRYDCIVFTRTFEILDFRNVKILSLYKSFLREYLKLWRENYIESAFRND
;
A
#
# COMPACT_ATOMS: atom_id res chain seq x y z
N MET A 1 -23.62 -14.57 9.53
CA MET A 1 -22.94 -13.58 8.66
C MET A 1 -24.01 -12.81 7.90
N ALA A 2 -23.91 -11.48 7.85
CA ALA A 2 -24.93 -10.65 7.18
C ALA A 2 -24.77 -10.77 5.66
N ALA A 3 -25.83 -11.17 4.96
CA ALA A 3 -25.83 -11.25 3.51
C ALA A 3 -25.37 -9.90 2.92
N LYS A 4 -24.39 -9.93 2.01
CA LYS A 4 -24.02 -8.75 1.22
C LYS A 4 -25.19 -8.44 0.29
N LYS A 5 -25.74 -7.24 0.40
CA LYS A 5 -26.81 -6.77 -0.47
C LYS A 5 -26.47 -5.35 -0.91
N ILE A 6 -25.92 -5.24 -2.11
CA ILE A 6 -25.73 -3.97 -2.81
C ILE A 6 -26.33 -4.15 -4.18
N GLU A 7 -27.46 -3.49 -4.41
CA GLU A 7 -28.15 -3.39 -5.69
C GLU A 7 -28.67 -1.96 -5.85
N LEU A 8 -28.36 -1.33 -6.97
CA LEU A 8 -28.82 0.01 -7.32
C LEU A 8 -29.09 0.07 -8.82
N ILE A 9 -30.25 0.61 -9.21
CA ILE A 9 -30.58 0.87 -10.61
C ILE A 9 -30.49 2.38 -10.84
N ILE A 10 -29.66 2.77 -11.80
CA ILE A 10 -29.53 4.15 -12.26
C ILE A 10 -30.33 4.27 -13.56
N LYS A 11 -31.43 5.02 -13.52
CA LYS A 11 -32.22 5.33 -14.71
C LYS A 11 -31.53 6.40 -15.53
N THR A 12 -31.49 6.22 -16.84
CA THR A 12 -30.84 7.15 -17.75
C THR A 12 -31.79 7.57 -18.86
N GLU A 13 -32.07 8.86 -19.00
CA GLU A 13 -32.96 9.34 -20.06
C GLU A 13 -32.40 9.00 -21.45
N GLY A 14 -33.20 8.31 -22.26
CA GLY A 14 -32.83 7.91 -23.61
C GLY A 14 -31.72 6.87 -23.71
N ARG A 15 -31.34 6.21 -22.59
CA ARG A 15 -30.34 5.13 -22.56
C ARG A 15 -30.83 3.96 -21.68
N PRO A 16 -30.30 2.75 -21.88
CA PRO A 16 -30.67 1.62 -21.03
C PRO A 16 -30.25 1.82 -19.58
N ASP A 17 -31.08 1.33 -18.65
CA ASP A 17 -30.83 1.38 -17.22
C ASP A 17 -29.51 0.69 -16.86
N ILE A 18 -28.78 1.27 -15.90
CA ILE A 18 -27.53 0.72 -15.40
C ILE A 18 -27.77 0.08 -14.04
N ALA A 19 -27.52 -1.22 -13.92
CA ALA A 19 -27.62 -1.97 -12.67
C ALA A 19 -26.24 -2.12 -12.02
N ILE A 20 -26.03 -1.50 -10.87
CA ILE A 20 -24.88 -1.76 -9.99
C ILE A 20 -25.24 -2.91 -9.06
N ARG A 21 -24.43 -3.96 -9.06
CA ARG A 21 -24.65 -5.18 -8.29
C ARG A 21 -23.33 -5.85 -7.89
N LEU A 22 -23.40 -6.81 -6.97
CA LEU A 22 -22.27 -7.71 -6.72
C LEU A 22 -21.91 -8.51 -7.99
N ALA A 23 -20.62 -8.71 -8.18
CA ALA A 23 -20.07 -9.54 -9.23
C ALA A 23 -20.44 -11.01 -9.00
N LYS A 24 -20.64 -11.73 -10.11
CA LYS A 24 -20.88 -13.17 -10.13
C LYS A 24 -19.76 -13.84 -10.91
N VAL A 25 -19.55 -15.14 -10.69
CA VAL A 25 -18.52 -15.92 -11.40
C VAL A 25 -18.65 -15.80 -12.93
N GLN A 26 -19.89 -15.71 -13.44
CA GLN A 26 -20.17 -15.52 -14.87
C GLN A 26 -19.66 -14.17 -15.44
N ASP A 27 -19.45 -13.15 -14.60
CA ASP A 27 -18.98 -11.83 -15.03
C ASP A 27 -17.45 -11.80 -15.25
N MET A 28 -16.71 -12.79 -14.73
CA MET A 28 -15.24 -12.79 -14.68
C MET A 28 -14.57 -12.44 -16.01
N ARG A 29 -14.99 -13.10 -17.10
CA ARG A 29 -14.41 -12.87 -18.43
C ARG A 29 -14.66 -11.45 -18.92
N ARG A 30 -15.87 -10.92 -18.72
CA ARG A 30 -16.26 -9.56 -19.15
C ARG A 30 -15.50 -8.50 -18.36
N MET A 31 -15.30 -8.74 -17.06
CA MET A 31 -14.50 -7.87 -16.21
C MET A 31 -13.02 -7.86 -16.67
N GLN A 32 -12.42 -9.02 -16.93
CA GLN A 32 -11.05 -9.10 -17.44
C GLN A 32 -10.88 -8.34 -18.77
N MET A 33 -11.85 -8.47 -19.69
CA MET A 33 -11.87 -7.71 -20.93
C MET A 33 -11.93 -6.20 -20.68
N LEU A 34 -12.78 -5.74 -19.76
CA LEU A 34 -12.88 -4.33 -19.40
C LEU A 34 -11.57 -3.76 -18.81
N TYR A 35 -10.89 -4.50 -17.93
CA TYR A 35 -9.58 -4.07 -17.42
C TYR A 35 -8.53 -4.03 -18.53
N ALA A 36 -8.52 -5.00 -19.44
CA ALA A 36 -7.60 -5.02 -20.58
C ALA A 36 -7.87 -3.86 -21.56
N GLU A 37 -9.14 -3.50 -21.79
CA GLU A 37 -9.54 -2.38 -22.63
C GLU A 37 -9.06 -1.04 -22.08
N VAL A 38 -9.17 -0.84 -20.76
CA VAL A 38 -8.86 0.46 -20.13
C VAL A 38 -7.40 0.60 -19.73
N TYR A 39 -6.75 -0.46 -19.25
CA TYR A 39 -5.38 -0.44 -18.75
C TYR A 39 -4.36 -1.15 -19.65
N GLY A 40 -4.82 -1.80 -20.72
CA GLY A 40 -3.97 -2.60 -21.61
C GLY A 40 -3.60 -3.97 -21.02
N GLY A 41 -2.95 -4.81 -21.84
CA GLY A 41 -2.52 -6.17 -21.44
C GLY A 41 -1.47 -6.23 -20.32
N ASN A 42 -0.90 -5.08 -19.95
CA ASN A 42 0.19 -5.01 -18.99
C ASN A 42 -0.28 -4.83 -17.54
N TYR A 43 -1.59 -4.83 -17.28
CA TYR A 43 -2.11 -4.77 -15.90
C TYR A 43 -1.53 -5.91 -15.04
N SER A 44 -0.99 -5.57 -13.86
CA SER A 44 -0.19 -6.49 -13.04
C SER A 44 -0.91 -7.03 -11.80
N ILE A 45 -2.11 -6.52 -11.48
CA ILE A 45 -2.83 -6.95 -10.27
C ILE A 45 -3.37 -8.37 -10.46
N SER A 46 -2.76 -9.31 -9.74
CA SER A 46 -3.12 -10.74 -9.82
C SER A 46 -4.58 -11.02 -9.46
N LEU A 47 -5.23 -10.19 -8.65
CA LEU A 47 -6.66 -10.33 -8.35
C LEU A 47 -7.54 -10.29 -9.62
N ILE A 48 -7.10 -9.58 -10.67
CA ILE A 48 -7.80 -9.46 -11.95
C ILE A 48 -7.28 -10.49 -12.96
N THR A 49 -5.97 -10.71 -13.01
CA THR A 49 -5.34 -11.52 -14.07
C THR A 49 -5.30 -13.02 -13.77
N ASP A 50 -5.34 -13.43 -12.50
CA ASP A 50 -5.36 -14.83 -12.08
C ASP A 50 -6.81 -15.29 -11.85
N LYS A 51 -7.23 -16.29 -12.64
CA LYS A 51 -8.60 -16.82 -12.65
C LYS A 51 -9.02 -17.39 -11.29
N ASP A 52 -8.12 -18.08 -10.59
CA ASP A 52 -8.43 -18.74 -9.33
C ASP A 52 -8.48 -17.75 -8.18
N LYS A 53 -7.61 -16.72 -8.20
CA LYS A 53 -7.71 -15.60 -7.25
C LYS A 53 -8.99 -14.80 -7.47
N MET A 54 -9.32 -14.49 -8.73
CA MET A 54 -10.53 -13.76 -9.07
C MET A 54 -11.81 -14.50 -8.63
N ARG A 55 -11.90 -15.80 -8.95
CA ARG A 55 -13.02 -16.65 -8.51
C ARG A 55 -13.16 -16.64 -6.99
N ARG A 56 -12.06 -16.91 -6.26
CA ARG A 56 -12.06 -16.91 -4.79
C ARG A 56 -12.52 -15.58 -4.22
N ALA A 57 -12.10 -14.46 -4.80
CA ALA A 57 -12.52 -13.15 -4.34
C ALA A 57 -14.01 -12.86 -4.62
N ILE A 58 -14.57 -13.31 -5.74
CA ILE A 58 -16.00 -13.19 -6.01
C ILE A 58 -16.84 -14.03 -5.03
N GLU A 59 -16.35 -15.21 -4.66
CA GLU A 59 -17.05 -16.16 -3.80
C GLU A 59 -16.83 -15.90 -2.29
N ASN A 60 -15.86 -15.07 -1.90
CA ASN A 60 -15.48 -14.87 -0.50
C ASN A 60 -16.11 -13.61 0.13
N ASP A 61 -16.54 -13.73 1.39
CA ASP A 61 -17.07 -12.64 2.19
C ASP A 61 -16.06 -11.51 2.51
N ASP A 62 -14.77 -11.79 2.40
CA ASP A 62 -13.68 -10.81 2.59
C ASP A 62 -13.54 -9.80 1.45
N TYR A 63 -14.30 -9.93 0.35
CA TYR A 63 -14.19 -9.03 -0.81
C TYR A 63 -15.51 -8.39 -1.20
N TYR A 64 -15.51 -7.09 -1.41
CA TYR A 64 -16.63 -6.41 -2.05
C TYR A 64 -16.27 -6.16 -3.50
N TRP A 65 -16.81 -6.99 -4.39
CA TRP A 65 -16.61 -6.83 -5.83
C TRP A 65 -17.92 -6.44 -6.49
N LEU A 66 -18.01 -5.19 -6.94
CA LEU A 66 -19.16 -4.67 -7.65
C LEU A 66 -18.90 -4.60 -9.15
N VAL A 67 -19.97 -4.75 -9.93
CA VAL A 67 -20.02 -4.47 -11.36
C VAL A 67 -21.18 -3.54 -11.67
N ALA A 68 -21.03 -2.70 -12.69
CA ALA A 68 -22.15 -2.01 -13.33
C ALA A 68 -22.46 -2.72 -14.65
N ASP A 69 -23.72 -3.13 -14.80
CA ASP A 69 -24.25 -3.88 -15.92
C ASP A 69 -25.23 -2.98 -16.70
N CYS A 70 -25.08 -2.92 -18.02
CA CYS A 70 -25.96 -2.22 -18.94
C CYS A 70 -26.29 -3.18 -20.08
N GLU A 71 -27.54 -3.66 -20.15
CA GLU A 71 -28.02 -4.65 -21.13
C GLU A 71 -27.14 -5.91 -21.26
N GLY A 72 -26.62 -6.41 -20.13
CA GLY A 72 -25.74 -7.57 -20.11
C GLY A 72 -24.28 -7.26 -20.47
N ARG A 73 -23.91 -6.00 -20.72
CA ARG A 73 -22.50 -5.58 -20.83
C ARG A 73 -22.00 -5.08 -19.47
N ILE A 74 -20.88 -5.62 -19.00
CA ILE A 74 -20.20 -5.06 -17.82
C ILE A 74 -19.43 -3.81 -18.25
N ILE A 75 -19.88 -2.65 -17.77
CA ILE A 75 -19.35 -1.33 -18.14
C ILE A 75 -18.53 -0.70 -17.01
N ALA A 76 -18.61 -1.22 -15.78
CA ALA A 76 -17.71 -0.84 -14.69
C ALA A 76 -17.44 -2.02 -13.75
N SER A 77 -16.29 -2.00 -13.07
CA SER A 77 -15.91 -2.96 -12.05
C SER A 77 -15.14 -2.26 -10.93
N LEU A 78 -15.41 -2.64 -9.68
CA LEU A 78 -14.74 -2.13 -8.49
C LEU A 78 -14.51 -3.26 -7.49
N VAL A 79 -13.31 -3.35 -6.92
CA VAL A 79 -13.00 -4.34 -5.90
C VAL A 79 -12.34 -3.76 -4.66
N TYR A 80 -12.88 -4.12 -3.50
CA TYR A 80 -12.33 -3.90 -2.17
C TYR A 80 -12.01 -5.25 -1.54
N ALA A 81 -10.91 -5.34 -0.81
CA ALA A 81 -10.69 -6.43 0.14
C ALA A 81 -10.80 -5.91 1.57
N LEU A 82 -11.30 -6.74 2.46
CA LEU A 82 -11.50 -6.46 3.87
C LEU A 82 -10.62 -7.42 4.67
N ASP A 83 -10.09 -6.89 5.75
CA ASP A 83 -9.48 -7.66 6.82
C ASP A 83 -10.32 -7.38 8.07
N LEU A 84 -11.20 -8.32 8.40
CA LEU A 84 -12.16 -8.16 9.49
C LEU A 84 -11.49 -8.25 10.87
N GLU A 85 -10.39 -8.99 10.98
CA GLU A 85 -9.63 -9.12 12.22
C GLU A 85 -8.98 -7.78 12.60
N TYR A 86 -8.26 -7.19 11.65
CA TYR A 86 -7.61 -5.89 11.82
C TYR A 86 -8.51 -4.71 11.49
N ARG A 87 -9.76 -4.97 11.06
CA ARG A 87 -10.79 -3.99 10.73
C ARG A 87 -10.28 -2.93 9.75
N ILE A 88 -9.58 -3.33 8.70
CA ILE A 88 -9.05 -2.45 7.65
C ILE A 88 -9.54 -2.93 6.29
N SER A 89 -9.61 -2.04 5.30
CA SER A 89 -9.91 -2.40 3.92
C SER A 89 -8.95 -1.72 2.94
N LYS A 90 -8.77 -2.33 1.77
CA LYS A 90 -8.06 -1.74 0.63
C LYS A 90 -8.98 -1.71 -0.58
N ALA A 91 -9.13 -0.54 -1.19
CA ALA A 91 -9.68 -0.39 -2.54
C ALA A 91 -8.57 -0.71 -3.55
N PHE A 92 -8.70 -1.83 -4.28
CA PHE A 92 -7.64 -2.36 -5.15
C PHE A 92 -7.68 -1.81 -6.57
N GLY A 93 -8.87 -1.70 -7.17
CA GLY A 93 -9.00 -1.28 -8.54
C GLY A 93 -10.43 -0.92 -8.90
N ALA A 94 -10.58 0.17 -9.63
CA ALA A 94 -11.83 0.65 -10.21
C ALA A 94 -11.62 0.89 -11.70
N VAL A 95 -12.51 0.38 -12.53
CA VAL A 95 -12.48 0.58 -13.98
C VAL A 95 -13.88 0.93 -14.47
N VAL A 96 -13.95 1.89 -15.39
CA VAL A 96 -15.18 2.30 -16.08
C VAL A 96 -14.87 2.40 -17.57
N SER A 97 -15.73 1.80 -18.39
CA SER A 97 -15.70 1.88 -19.84
C SER A 97 -15.64 3.33 -20.30
N GLN A 98 -14.92 3.59 -21.40
CA GLN A 98 -14.71 4.95 -21.89
C GLN A 98 -16.03 5.64 -22.25
N ASP A 99 -16.96 4.90 -22.84
CA ASP A 99 -18.28 5.37 -23.30
C ASP A 99 -19.20 5.80 -22.16
N TYR A 100 -18.92 5.33 -20.94
CA TYR A 100 -19.72 5.56 -19.73
C TYR A 100 -18.98 6.42 -18.70
N ARG A 101 -17.88 7.06 -19.10
CA ARG A 101 -17.23 8.09 -18.28
C ARG A 101 -18.19 9.28 -18.12
N LYS A 102 -18.04 10.02 -17.00
CA LYS A 102 -18.88 11.17 -16.60
C LYS A 102 -20.29 10.83 -16.10
N MET A 103 -20.63 9.55 -15.94
CA MET A 103 -21.87 9.11 -15.28
C MET A 103 -21.68 8.81 -13.79
N ASP A 104 -20.58 9.29 -13.19
CA ASP A 104 -20.21 9.09 -11.78
C ASP A 104 -20.28 7.64 -11.26
N LEU A 105 -20.15 6.66 -12.16
CA LEU A 105 -20.21 5.23 -11.80
C LEU A 105 -19.13 4.85 -10.79
N ALA A 106 -17.88 5.29 -11.00
CA ALA A 106 -16.79 5.01 -10.07
C ALA A 106 -17.05 5.60 -8.68
N TYR A 107 -17.54 6.85 -8.61
CA TYR A 107 -17.94 7.50 -7.36
C TYR A 107 -19.06 6.74 -6.67
N THR A 108 -20.14 6.45 -7.39
CA THR A 108 -21.31 5.76 -6.88
C THR A 108 -20.95 4.38 -6.32
N MET A 109 -20.21 3.57 -7.09
CA MET A 109 -19.80 2.24 -6.66
C MET A 109 -18.88 2.29 -5.43
N MET A 110 -17.88 3.20 -5.42
CA MET A 110 -16.98 3.34 -4.27
C MET A 110 -17.73 3.83 -3.03
N LYS A 111 -18.66 4.77 -3.18
CA LYS A 111 -19.49 5.27 -2.08
C LYS A 111 -20.37 4.19 -1.50
N LEU A 112 -21.03 3.38 -2.34
CA LEU A 112 -21.88 2.26 -1.89
C LEU A 112 -21.08 1.27 -1.02
N VAL A 113 -19.89 0.86 -1.46
CA VAL A 113 -19.04 -0.04 -0.67
C VAL A 113 -18.55 0.65 0.59
N LEU A 114 -18.03 1.87 0.48
CA LEU A 114 -17.48 2.63 1.61
C LEU A 114 -18.52 2.83 2.72
N ASP A 115 -19.74 3.25 2.36
CA ASP A 115 -20.82 3.48 3.31
C ASP A 115 -21.29 2.16 3.94
N ASP A 116 -21.38 1.06 3.18
CA ASP A 116 -21.74 -0.25 3.72
C ASP A 116 -20.73 -0.75 4.76
N ILE A 117 -19.43 -0.72 4.43
CA ILE A 117 -18.39 -1.31 5.27
C ILE A 117 -17.97 -0.43 6.44
N THR A 118 -18.13 0.90 6.36
CA THR A 118 -17.72 1.83 7.43
C THR A 118 -18.88 2.31 8.29
N HIS A 119 -20.06 2.59 7.72
CA HIS A 119 -21.19 3.21 8.43
C HIS A 119 -22.31 2.22 8.74
N ASN A 120 -22.80 1.50 7.74
CA ASN A 120 -24.00 0.65 7.89
C ASN A 120 -23.69 -0.60 8.71
N LYS A 121 -22.65 -1.34 8.31
CA LYS A 121 -22.25 -2.59 8.97
C LYS A 121 -21.07 -2.42 9.92
N LYS A 122 -20.34 -1.31 9.83
CA LYS A 122 -19.18 -0.99 10.68
C LYS A 122 -18.16 -2.14 10.73
N LEU A 123 -17.88 -2.74 9.58
CA LEU A 123 -16.97 -3.88 9.43
C LEU A 123 -15.50 -3.45 9.62
N VAL A 124 -15.15 -2.26 9.13
CA VAL A 124 -13.78 -1.73 9.16
C VAL A 124 -13.76 -0.31 9.72
N ASP A 125 -12.65 0.08 10.33
CA ASP A 125 -12.49 1.45 10.86
C ASP A 125 -11.65 2.34 9.93
N THR A 126 -10.88 1.74 9.01
CA THR A 126 -10.05 2.44 8.03
C THR A 126 -10.11 1.77 6.66
N VAL A 127 -10.02 2.57 5.60
CA VAL A 127 -9.95 2.10 4.21
C VAL A 127 -8.84 2.86 3.51
N TYR A 128 -7.97 2.19 2.76
CA TYR A 128 -6.94 2.88 1.98
C TYR A 128 -6.97 2.53 0.49
N ALA A 129 -6.38 3.41 -0.31
CA ALA A 129 -6.27 3.26 -1.75
C ALA A 129 -4.93 3.80 -2.24
N THR A 130 -4.43 3.20 -3.33
CA THR A 130 -3.37 3.78 -4.15
C THR A 130 -3.96 4.23 -5.47
N THR A 131 -3.50 5.38 -5.97
CA THR A 131 -3.97 5.94 -7.24
C THR A 131 -2.79 6.30 -8.12
N ARG A 132 -2.84 5.89 -9.39
CA ARG A 132 -1.80 6.24 -10.38
C ARG A 132 -1.78 7.75 -10.61
N THR A 133 -0.60 8.30 -10.87
CA THR A 133 -0.43 9.74 -11.11
C THR A 133 -0.48 10.15 -12.58
N ALA A 134 -0.84 9.24 -13.50
CA ALA A 134 -0.96 9.59 -14.93
C ALA A 134 -2.09 10.60 -15.20
N ASN A 135 -3.08 10.68 -14.31
CA ASN A 135 -4.18 11.64 -14.39
C ASN A 135 -4.70 12.03 -12.98
N TYR A 136 -5.44 13.14 -12.91
CA TYR A 136 -5.98 13.67 -11.64
C TYR A 136 -7.27 12.97 -11.19
N ALA A 137 -7.96 12.25 -12.08
CA ALA A 137 -9.34 11.80 -11.83
C ALA A 137 -9.48 10.84 -10.63
N PRO A 138 -8.67 9.77 -10.46
CA PRO A 138 -8.70 8.91 -9.29
C PRO A 138 -8.33 9.65 -7.99
N GLN A 139 -7.39 10.60 -8.07
CA GLN A 139 -7.02 11.41 -6.90
C GLN A 139 -8.20 12.27 -6.44
N ARG A 140 -8.87 12.97 -7.37
CA ARG A 140 -10.08 13.75 -7.10
C ARG A 140 -11.25 12.90 -6.63
N LEU A 141 -11.40 11.69 -7.17
CA LEU A 141 -12.40 10.72 -6.75
C LEU A 141 -12.22 10.32 -5.29
N THR A 142 -11.00 9.97 -4.87
CA THR A 142 -10.76 9.65 -3.44
C THR A 142 -10.98 10.88 -2.55
N GLU A 143 -10.58 12.07 -3.00
CA GLU A 143 -10.81 13.33 -2.28
C GLU A 143 -12.31 13.63 -2.10
N SER A 144 -13.14 13.44 -3.12
CA SER A 144 -14.59 13.67 -3.03
C SER A 144 -15.32 12.65 -2.15
N LEU A 145 -14.71 11.49 -1.91
CA LEU A 145 -15.19 10.46 -0.97
C LEU A 145 -14.68 10.67 0.46
N GLY A 146 -13.95 11.76 0.72
CA GLY A 146 -13.43 12.09 2.05
C GLY A 146 -12.15 11.35 2.42
N PHE A 147 -11.41 10.78 1.45
CA PHE A 147 -10.09 10.23 1.74
C PHE A 147 -9.08 11.35 1.98
N ILE A 148 -8.25 11.14 2.99
CA ILE A 148 -7.17 12.02 3.38
C ILE A 148 -5.91 11.60 2.62
N LYS A 149 -5.10 12.56 2.21
CA LYS A 149 -3.87 12.31 1.44
C LYS A 149 -2.75 11.96 2.42
N MET A 150 -2.18 10.78 2.29
CA MET A 150 -1.27 10.18 3.29
C MET A 150 0.19 10.13 2.83
N GLY A 151 0.43 10.18 1.52
CA GLY A 151 1.79 10.16 0.97
C GLY A 151 1.84 9.93 -0.53
N ILE A 152 3.04 9.67 -1.02
CA ILE A 152 3.33 9.40 -2.42
C ILE A 152 4.43 8.34 -2.52
N PHE A 153 4.33 7.43 -3.49
CA PHE A 153 5.25 6.33 -3.73
C PHE A 153 5.93 6.51 -5.09
N PRO A 154 7.10 7.18 -5.15
CA PRO A 154 7.85 7.35 -6.37
C PRO A 154 8.33 6.02 -6.96
N ASN A 155 8.16 5.83 -8.26
CA ASN A 155 8.60 4.64 -9.02
C ASN A 155 8.18 3.29 -8.40
N THR A 156 6.99 3.21 -7.79
CA THR A 156 6.53 2.01 -7.07
C THR A 156 6.36 0.78 -7.97
N HIS A 157 6.00 0.99 -9.25
CA HIS A 157 5.84 -0.08 -10.23
C HIS A 157 6.61 0.26 -11.51
N LYS A 158 7.21 -0.74 -12.14
CA LYS A 158 7.88 -0.66 -13.44
C LYS A 158 7.27 -1.67 -14.39
N VAL A 159 6.23 -1.23 -15.12
CA VAL A 159 5.48 -2.07 -16.05
C VAL A 159 5.99 -1.85 -17.48
N SER A 160 5.60 -0.73 -18.11
CA SER A 160 6.22 -0.20 -19.34
C SER A 160 7.10 1.01 -19.04
N GLU A 161 6.66 1.82 -18.08
CA GLU A 161 7.37 2.99 -17.56
C GLU A 161 7.36 2.93 -16.01
N ASN A 162 8.16 3.78 -15.38
CA ASN A 162 8.10 3.98 -13.93
C ASN A 162 6.79 4.68 -13.56
N GLU A 163 6.00 4.05 -12.70
CA GLU A 163 4.76 4.63 -12.19
C GLU A 163 4.96 5.17 -10.77
N THR A 164 4.59 6.43 -10.56
CA THR A 164 4.41 7.01 -9.23
C THR A 164 2.95 6.86 -8.82
N HIS A 165 2.70 6.49 -7.56
CA HIS A 165 1.35 6.34 -7.02
C HIS A 165 1.13 7.30 -5.85
N CYS A 166 -0.06 7.86 -5.75
CA CYS A 166 -0.52 8.59 -4.58
C CYS A 166 -1.17 7.64 -3.58
N PHE A 167 -0.99 7.92 -2.28
CA PHE A 167 -1.56 7.11 -1.20
C PHE A 167 -2.57 7.93 -0.39
N SER A 168 -3.77 7.37 -0.21
CA SER A 168 -4.84 8.01 0.54
C SER A 168 -5.59 7.02 1.42
N ALA A 169 -6.21 7.52 2.48
CA ALA A 169 -7.04 6.70 3.36
C ALA A 169 -8.26 7.45 3.90
N TYR A 170 -9.37 6.73 4.00
CA TYR A 170 -10.55 7.10 4.75
C TYR A 170 -10.42 6.56 6.18
N ILE A 171 -10.64 7.43 7.16
CA ILE A 171 -10.51 7.09 8.58
C ILE A 171 -11.83 7.46 9.25
N THR A 172 -12.47 6.48 9.87
CA THR A 172 -13.70 6.71 10.64
C THR A 172 -13.41 7.51 11.92
N GLU A 173 -14.42 8.22 12.43
CA GLU A 173 -14.31 8.88 13.74
C GLU A 173 -13.95 7.90 14.86
N GLU A 174 -14.46 6.66 14.77
CA GLU A 174 -14.19 5.61 15.75
C GLU A 174 -12.72 5.16 15.72
N ALA A 175 -12.10 5.08 14.53
CA ALA A 175 -10.66 4.86 14.43
C ALA A 175 -9.86 5.97 15.12
N LEU A 176 -10.24 7.23 14.90
CA LEU A 176 -9.57 8.39 15.51
C LEU A 176 -9.69 8.37 17.05
N LYS A 177 -10.86 8.04 17.60
CA LYS A 177 -11.06 7.89 19.06
C LYS A 177 -10.17 6.80 19.67
N LYS A 178 -9.93 5.72 18.92
CA LYS A 178 -9.08 4.59 19.36
C LYS A 178 -7.59 4.81 19.09
N ARG A 179 -7.21 5.89 18.40
CA ARG A 179 -5.83 6.20 18.05
C ARG A 179 -4.97 6.37 19.29
N ARG A 180 -3.76 5.83 19.26
CA ARG A 180 -2.71 6.15 20.23
C ARG A 180 -2.11 7.51 19.87
N CYS A 181 -2.41 8.53 20.68
CA CYS A 181 -1.88 9.87 20.47
C CYS A 181 -0.36 9.95 20.69
N ARG A 182 0.22 11.07 20.23
CA ARG A 182 1.60 11.50 20.40
C ARG A 182 2.60 10.47 19.86
N PRO A 183 2.61 10.23 18.54
CA PRO A 183 3.61 9.36 17.93
C PRO A 183 5.00 9.87 18.23
N ARG A 184 5.97 8.95 18.31
CA ARG A 184 7.37 9.27 18.62
C ARG A 184 8.17 9.18 17.34
N LEU A 185 8.56 10.33 16.81
CA LEU A 185 9.14 10.44 15.47
C LEU A 185 10.57 10.94 15.54
N ILE A 186 11.38 10.54 14.56
CA ILE A 186 12.61 11.27 14.23
C ILE A 186 12.28 12.51 13.41
N ALA A 187 13.19 13.50 13.41
CA ALA A 187 13.01 14.76 12.70
C ALA A 187 12.74 14.59 11.20
N ASP A 188 13.30 13.56 10.56
CA ASP A 188 13.12 13.30 9.13
C ASP A 188 11.68 12.87 8.76
N VAL A 189 10.93 12.28 9.71
CA VAL A 189 9.55 11.81 9.50
C VAL A 189 8.52 12.89 9.83
N GLU A 190 8.89 13.85 10.69
CA GLU A 190 8.00 14.91 11.16
C GLU A 190 7.31 15.70 10.03
N PRO A 191 7.97 16.09 8.92
CA PRO A 191 7.32 16.81 7.83
C PRO A 191 6.13 16.04 7.25
N PHE A 192 6.27 14.73 7.05
CA PHE A 192 5.19 13.87 6.57
C PHE A 192 4.03 13.88 7.56
N TYR A 193 4.29 13.64 8.85
CA TYR A 193 3.26 13.70 9.88
C TYR A 193 2.52 15.04 9.90
N ASN A 194 3.24 16.15 9.80
CA ASN A 194 2.67 17.49 9.85
C ASN A 194 1.74 17.78 8.65
N LEU A 195 1.97 17.18 7.48
CA LEU A 195 1.05 17.29 6.34
C LEU A 195 -0.29 16.59 6.62
N ILE A 196 -0.30 15.44 7.29
CA ILE A 196 -1.54 14.74 7.68
C ILE A 196 -2.20 15.44 8.86
N ARG A 197 -1.41 15.81 9.87
CA ARG A 197 -1.88 16.50 11.07
C ARG A 197 -2.70 17.75 10.73
N LYS A 198 -2.28 18.54 9.74
CA LYS A 198 -3.00 19.74 9.30
C LYS A 198 -4.33 19.43 8.60
N GLN A 199 -4.45 18.27 7.94
CA GLN A 199 -5.68 17.88 7.24
C GLN A 199 -6.80 17.49 8.22
N ILE A 200 -6.46 16.81 9.32
CA ILE A 200 -7.45 16.21 10.24
C ILE A 200 -7.23 16.59 11.72
N ASN A 201 -6.51 17.69 11.95
CA ASN A 201 -6.26 18.29 13.27
C ASN A 201 -5.73 17.29 14.34
N LEU A 202 -4.66 16.55 14.01
CA LEU A 202 -4.02 15.66 14.99
C LEU A 202 -3.20 16.44 16.04
N ASP A 203 -2.94 15.77 17.16
CA ASP A 203 -2.03 16.24 18.20
C ASP A 203 -0.57 16.38 17.70
N LYS A 204 0.30 17.08 18.44
CA LYS A 204 1.73 17.18 18.07
C LYS A 204 2.45 15.85 18.32
N ALA A 205 3.35 15.48 17.40
CA ALA A 205 4.26 14.37 17.61
C ALA A 205 5.33 14.73 18.67
N VAL A 206 5.92 13.70 19.28
CA VAL A 206 7.10 13.84 20.13
C VAL A 206 8.33 13.56 19.27
N ILE A 207 9.14 14.58 19.04
CA ILE A 207 10.39 14.43 18.28
C ILE A 207 11.46 13.88 19.22
N THR A 208 11.95 12.68 18.91
CA THR A 208 12.94 11.97 19.70
C THR A 208 14.27 12.00 18.96
N PRO A 209 15.32 12.65 19.50
CA PRO A 209 16.64 12.57 18.91
C PRO A 209 17.17 11.14 19.07
N VAL A 210 17.73 10.61 17.98
CA VAL A 210 18.28 9.26 17.92
C VAL A 210 19.64 9.33 17.26
N LYS A 211 20.64 8.74 17.91
CA LYS A 211 21.98 8.60 17.33
C LYS A 211 21.94 7.55 16.23
N SER A 212 22.39 7.91 15.05
CA SER A 212 22.62 6.95 13.97
C SER A 212 23.92 6.19 14.21
N LEU A 213 23.90 4.89 13.93
CA LEU A 213 25.10 4.06 13.92
C LEU A 213 25.85 4.12 12.57
N TYR A 214 25.14 4.47 11.48
CA TYR A 214 25.67 4.35 10.12
C TYR A 214 25.57 5.64 9.28
N ARG A 215 25.08 6.77 9.82
CA ARG A 215 24.82 8.01 9.07
C ARG A 215 26.07 8.54 8.37
N GLU A 216 27.22 8.45 9.03
CA GLU A 216 28.49 8.97 8.50
C GLU A 216 29.14 8.01 7.51
N ASN A 217 28.89 6.70 7.62
CA ASN A 217 29.49 5.73 6.69
C ASN A 217 28.58 4.51 6.47
N ARG A 218 27.58 4.70 5.61
CA ARG A 218 26.60 3.66 5.26
C ARG A 218 27.20 2.49 4.49
N ASN A 219 28.38 2.68 3.89
CA ASN A 219 29.10 1.62 3.20
C ASN A 219 29.72 0.59 4.16
N ARG A 220 29.69 0.86 5.48
CA ARG A 220 30.13 -0.09 6.52
C ARG A 220 29.05 -1.07 7.00
N ILE A 221 27.83 -0.98 6.48
CA ILE A 221 26.79 -1.96 6.83
C ILE A 221 27.22 -3.31 6.24
N ALA A 222 27.66 -4.23 7.09
CA ALA A 222 28.06 -5.57 6.67
C ALA A 222 26.80 -6.40 6.36
N PRO A 223 26.55 -6.78 5.10
CA PRO A 223 25.32 -7.47 4.74
C PRO A 223 25.35 -8.92 5.24
N LEU A 224 24.17 -9.41 5.63
CA LEU A 224 23.92 -10.81 5.92
C LEU A 224 23.95 -11.62 4.61
N HIS A 225 24.48 -12.83 4.68
CA HIS A 225 24.38 -13.77 3.56
C HIS A 225 22.97 -14.37 3.51
N LEU A 226 22.17 -13.95 2.52
CA LEU A 226 20.78 -14.39 2.35
C LEU A 226 20.65 -15.36 1.18
N GLU A 227 20.08 -16.53 1.48
CA GLU A 227 19.56 -17.51 0.53
C GLU A 227 18.10 -17.19 0.16
N THR A 228 17.66 -17.68 -0.99
CA THR A 228 16.35 -17.38 -1.56
C THR A 228 15.49 -18.63 -1.68
N ILE A 229 14.26 -18.60 -1.15
CA ILE A 229 13.26 -19.65 -1.33
C ILE A 229 12.05 -19.08 -2.09
N THR A 230 11.70 -19.71 -3.21
CA THR A 230 10.60 -19.33 -4.12
C THR A 230 9.60 -20.48 -4.32
N ALA A 231 9.13 -21.07 -3.22
CA ALA A 231 8.15 -22.16 -3.22
C ALA A 231 6.80 -21.71 -2.62
N PRO A 232 5.85 -21.16 -3.41
CA PRO A 232 4.70 -20.41 -2.88
C PRO A 232 3.82 -21.20 -1.89
N ASN A 233 3.54 -22.47 -2.16
CA ASN A 233 2.73 -23.30 -1.25
C ASN A 233 3.46 -23.61 0.06
N PHE A 234 4.77 -23.86 0.00
CA PHE A 234 5.61 -24.04 1.19
C PHE A 234 5.63 -22.76 2.03
N ILE A 235 5.89 -21.62 1.39
CA ILE A 235 5.96 -20.30 2.03
C ILE A 235 4.63 -19.96 2.70
N LYS A 236 3.50 -20.14 1.98
CA LYS A 236 2.16 -19.88 2.52
C LYS A 236 1.86 -20.74 3.73
N ASN A 237 2.18 -22.02 3.69
CA ASN A 237 1.93 -22.93 4.82
C ASN A 237 2.83 -22.63 6.03
N ARG A 238 4.09 -22.26 5.79
CA ARG A 238 5.03 -21.84 6.84
C ARG A 238 4.57 -20.54 7.50
N TYR A 239 4.14 -19.56 6.69
CA TYR A 239 3.67 -18.26 7.17
C TYR A 239 2.42 -18.34 8.06
N LYS A 240 1.52 -19.33 7.85
CA LYS A 240 0.33 -19.50 8.72
C LYS A 240 0.66 -19.74 10.20
N ARG A 241 1.85 -20.29 10.50
CA ARG A 241 2.31 -20.57 11.87
C ARG A 241 3.33 -19.55 12.36
N PHE A 242 3.64 -18.58 11.51
CA PHE A 242 4.70 -17.62 11.71
C PHE A 242 4.24 -16.48 12.61
N LYS A 243 5.15 -15.99 13.45
CA LYS A 243 4.99 -14.77 14.22
C LYS A 243 6.24 -13.94 14.06
N SER A 244 6.08 -12.70 13.64
CA SER A 244 7.21 -11.77 13.54
C SER A 244 7.85 -11.55 14.90
N ASP A 245 9.18 -11.46 14.92
CA ASP A 245 9.98 -11.25 16.13
C ASP A 245 11.14 -10.29 15.85
N GLY A 246 11.83 -9.83 16.92
CA GLY A 246 12.82 -8.78 16.84
C GLY A 246 12.19 -7.48 16.34
N PHE A 247 12.89 -6.74 15.46
CA PHE A 247 12.34 -5.48 14.96
C PHE A 247 11.13 -5.67 14.02
N PHE A 248 10.95 -6.85 13.41
CA PHE A 248 9.80 -7.13 12.56
C PHE A 248 8.48 -7.21 13.33
N ALA A 249 8.49 -7.32 14.66
CA ALA A 249 7.27 -7.18 15.46
C ALA A 249 6.58 -5.80 15.27
N HIS A 250 7.36 -4.78 14.88
CA HIS A 250 6.88 -3.44 14.54
C HIS A 250 6.38 -3.33 13.10
N ASN A 251 6.63 -4.32 12.25
CA ASN A 251 6.14 -4.34 10.88
C ASN A 251 4.63 -4.60 10.83
N TYR A 252 3.98 -4.09 9.78
CA TYR A 252 2.57 -4.36 9.50
C TYR A 252 2.25 -4.15 8.02
N MET A 253 2.04 -5.25 7.28
CA MET A 253 1.68 -5.21 5.87
C MET A 253 0.38 -5.97 5.60
N PRO A 254 -0.77 -5.28 5.53
CA PRO A 254 -2.04 -5.93 5.22
C PRO A 254 -2.17 -6.22 3.71
N PHE A 255 -3.04 -7.18 3.37
CA PHE A 255 -3.46 -7.50 2.00
C PHE A 255 -2.36 -7.99 1.04
N HIS A 256 -1.26 -8.53 1.57
CA HIS A 256 -0.19 -9.16 0.81
C HIS A 256 -0.01 -10.61 1.28
N GLU A 257 0.21 -11.53 0.33
CA GLU A 257 0.53 -12.92 0.63
C GLU A 257 2.00 -13.17 0.28
N PRO A 258 2.81 -13.73 1.18
CA PRO A 258 4.22 -13.97 0.89
C PRO A 258 4.40 -15.04 -0.17
N ASN A 259 5.31 -14.79 -1.09
CA ASN A 259 5.72 -15.72 -2.15
C ASN A 259 7.25 -15.83 -2.27
N LEU A 260 7.99 -15.19 -1.36
CA LEU A 260 9.44 -15.19 -1.28
C LEU A 260 9.87 -15.23 0.19
N ILE A 261 10.89 -16.05 0.49
CA ILE A 261 11.60 -16.00 1.76
C ILE A 261 13.07 -15.71 1.48
N PHE A 262 13.63 -14.76 2.22
CA PHE A 262 15.07 -14.67 2.41
C PHE A 262 15.46 -15.25 3.76
N ILE A 263 16.50 -16.07 3.78
CA ILE A 263 16.93 -16.76 4.99
C ILE A 263 18.46 -16.83 5.06
N THR A 264 19.03 -16.68 6.25
CA THR A 264 20.46 -16.94 6.46
C THR A 264 20.72 -18.46 6.58
N PRO A 265 21.90 -18.97 6.20
CA PRO A 265 22.20 -20.41 6.31
C PRO A 265 22.04 -20.97 7.72
N ASP A 266 22.32 -20.15 8.74
CA ASP A 266 22.16 -20.50 10.16
C ASP A 266 20.72 -20.31 10.68
N GLN A 267 19.79 -19.90 9.81
CA GLN A 267 18.38 -19.60 10.11
C GLN A 267 18.19 -18.56 11.22
N SER A 268 19.21 -17.76 11.52
CA SER A 268 19.12 -16.69 12.52
C SER A 268 18.27 -15.51 12.03
N THR A 269 18.13 -15.35 10.71
CA THR A 269 17.27 -14.36 10.07
C THR A 269 16.43 -15.03 8.99
N GLU A 270 15.11 -14.82 9.04
CA GLU A 270 14.15 -15.27 8.04
C GLU A 270 13.16 -14.14 7.77
N VAL A 271 12.99 -13.75 6.50
CA VAL A 271 12.20 -12.60 6.09
C VAL A 271 11.21 -13.03 5.02
N TYR A 272 9.93 -12.74 5.22
CA TYR A 272 8.85 -13.01 4.30
C TYR A 272 8.58 -11.77 3.46
N LEU A 273 8.59 -11.96 2.14
CA LEU A 273 8.32 -10.92 1.17
C LEU A 273 7.22 -11.37 0.22
N GLN A 274 6.50 -10.39 -0.30
CA GLN A 274 5.86 -10.54 -1.60
C GLN A 274 6.70 -9.81 -2.63
N TYR A 275 6.96 -10.47 -3.75
CA TYR A 275 7.56 -9.84 -4.92
C TYR A 275 6.75 -10.16 -6.17
N ASN A 276 6.73 -9.22 -7.11
CA ASN A 276 6.11 -9.38 -8.40
C ASN A 276 7.10 -8.98 -9.49
N GLN A 277 7.58 -9.97 -10.23
CA GLN A 277 8.58 -9.75 -11.25
C GLN A 277 8.04 -8.95 -12.45
N LYS A 278 6.73 -9.02 -12.73
CA LYS A 278 6.10 -8.33 -13.87
C LYS A 278 6.19 -6.82 -13.76
N ASP A 279 6.06 -6.27 -12.55
CA ASP A 279 6.10 -4.84 -12.29
C ASP A 279 7.24 -4.42 -11.36
N LYS A 280 8.17 -5.34 -11.08
CA LYS A 280 9.33 -5.18 -10.22
C LYS A 280 9.04 -4.58 -8.84
N TYR A 281 7.83 -4.81 -8.32
CA TYR A 281 7.39 -4.41 -6.98
C TYR A 281 7.74 -5.48 -5.95
N SER A 282 8.20 -5.06 -4.77
CA SER A 282 8.37 -5.94 -3.62
C SER A 282 8.00 -5.26 -2.32
N VAL A 283 7.66 -6.07 -1.32
CA VAL A 283 7.24 -5.60 -0.01
C VAL A 283 7.61 -6.59 1.07
N VAL A 284 8.07 -6.07 2.21
CA VAL A 284 8.34 -6.85 3.42
C VAL A 284 7.04 -7.06 4.18
N ILE A 285 6.68 -8.32 4.40
CA ILE A 285 5.44 -8.73 5.06
C ILE A 285 5.67 -9.09 6.53
N GLY A 286 6.87 -9.56 6.87
CA GLY A 286 7.24 -9.92 8.23
C GLY A 286 8.59 -10.64 8.25
N GLY A 287 9.08 -10.97 9.44
CA GLY A 287 10.36 -11.63 9.58
C GLY A 287 10.70 -11.94 11.04
N VAL A 288 11.69 -12.79 11.24
CA VAL A 288 12.34 -13.05 12.52
C VAL A 288 13.81 -12.85 12.31
N THR A 289 14.48 -12.24 13.29
CA THR A 289 15.92 -12.03 13.20
C THR A 289 16.56 -11.95 14.57
N LYS A 290 17.74 -12.56 14.70
CA LYS A 290 18.65 -12.36 15.84
C LYS A 290 19.59 -11.16 15.64
N GLU A 291 19.61 -10.58 14.43
CA GLU A 291 20.37 -9.37 14.15
C GLU A 291 19.77 -8.20 14.97
N LYS A 292 20.65 -7.51 15.70
CA LYS A 292 20.24 -6.41 16.58
C LYS A 292 19.97 -5.12 15.81
N SER A 293 20.64 -4.93 14.68
CA SER A 293 20.49 -3.75 13.85
C SER A 293 19.51 -4.00 12.70
N ALA A 294 18.37 -3.33 12.73
CA ALA A 294 17.44 -3.36 11.60
C ALA A 294 18.08 -2.79 10.33
N ALA A 295 19.03 -1.85 10.45
CA ALA A 295 19.74 -1.30 9.30
C ALA A 295 20.51 -2.39 8.53
N VAL A 296 21.18 -3.31 9.24
CA VAL A 296 21.90 -4.44 8.65
C VAL A 296 20.93 -5.37 7.91
N ALA A 297 19.86 -5.79 8.57
CA ALA A 297 18.87 -6.68 7.95
C ALA A 297 18.18 -6.02 6.74
N LEU A 298 17.73 -4.78 6.86
CA LEU A 298 17.05 -4.04 5.79
C LEU A 298 17.95 -3.76 4.60
N GLU A 299 19.23 -3.44 4.81
CA GLU A 299 20.20 -3.29 3.73
C GLU A 299 20.46 -4.62 3.02
N SER A 300 20.60 -5.72 3.77
CA SER A 300 20.81 -7.07 3.22
C SER A 300 19.63 -7.49 2.33
N ILE A 301 18.40 -7.24 2.77
CA ILE A 301 17.18 -7.47 1.99
C ILE A 301 17.20 -6.64 0.70
N ALA A 302 17.53 -5.35 0.82
CA ALA A 302 17.56 -4.43 -0.33
C ALA A 302 18.61 -4.86 -1.36
N GLN A 303 19.81 -5.23 -0.92
CA GLN A 303 20.86 -5.74 -1.79
C GLN A 303 20.41 -7.01 -2.50
N LYS A 304 19.83 -7.97 -1.77
CA LYS A 304 19.37 -9.23 -2.36
C LYS A 304 18.27 -9.04 -3.41
N LEU A 305 17.33 -8.11 -3.18
CA LEU A 305 16.31 -7.77 -4.17
C LEU A 305 16.88 -7.07 -5.40
N ASN A 306 17.88 -6.21 -5.21
CA ASN A 306 18.56 -5.57 -6.33
C ASN A 306 19.33 -6.60 -7.18
N GLU A 307 19.99 -7.59 -6.57
CA GLU A 307 20.59 -8.74 -7.27
C GLU A 307 19.54 -9.54 -8.06
N MET A 308 18.32 -9.62 -7.56
CA MET A 308 17.18 -10.22 -8.25
C MET A 308 16.52 -9.31 -9.30
N ASN A 309 17.16 -8.17 -9.64
CA ASN A 309 16.69 -7.20 -10.65
C ASN A 309 15.31 -6.59 -10.33
N MET A 310 14.97 -6.48 -9.04
CA MET A 310 13.80 -5.74 -8.58
C MET A 310 14.07 -4.23 -8.65
N ALA A 311 13.01 -3.42 -8.73
CA ALA A 311 13.12 -1.96 -8.85
C ALA A 311 12.80 -1.25 -7.54
N TYR A 312 12.03 -1.89 -6.66
CA TYR A 312 11.37 -1.19 -5.58
C TYR A 312 11.03 -2.13 -4.41
N ILE A 313 11.19 -1.63 -3.19
CA ILE A 313 10.79 -2.30 -1.95
C ILE A 313 10.08 -1.35 -0.99
N GLU A 314 9.06 -1.86 -0.29
CA GLU A 314 8.38 -1.18 0.82
C GLU A 314 8.53 -1.94 2.14
N VAL A 315 8.59 -1.17 3.23
CA VAL A 315 8.41 -1.67 4.60
C VAL A 315 7.54 -0.69 5.37
N ILE A 316 6.55 -1.22 6.08
CA ILE A 316 5.67 -0.42 6.95
C ILE A 316 6.03 -0.71 8.39
N LEU A 317 6.31 0.34 9.15
CA LEU A 317 6.74 0.26 10.55
C LEU A 317 5.82 1.12 11.40
N ASP A 318 5.57 0.72 12.65
CA ASP A 318 4.82 1.59 13.56
C ASP A 318 5.57 2.90 13.85
N ALA A 319 4.80 3.95 14.14
CA ALA A 319 5.32 5.29 14.35
C ALA A 319 5.81 5.57 15.79
N TYR A 320 6.12 4.53 16.59
CA TYR A 320 6.43 4.68 18.02
C TYR A 320 7.82 4.15 18.40
N ALA A 321 8.59 3.65 17.43
CA ALA A 321 9.98 3.22 17.60
C ALA A 321 10.97 4.13 16.83
N PRO A 322 11.37 5.30 17.38
CA PRO A 322 12.31 6.23 16.73
C PRO A 322 13.65 5.59 16.32
N GLN A 323 14.17 4.65 17.11
CA GLN A 323 15.40 3.91 16.77
C GLN A 323 15.24 3.15 15.46
N LEU A 324 14.13 2.44 15.30
CA LEU A 324 13.83 1.67 14.10
C LEU A 324 13.59 2.58 12.89
N GLN A 325 12.95 3.74 13.08
CA GLN A 325 12.80 4.74 12.02
C GLN A 325 14.17 5.25 11.53
N ARG A 326 15.11 5.47 12.46
CA ARG A 326 16.48 5.87 12.12
C ARG A 326 17.21 4.75 11.38
N GLU A 327 17.09 3.52 11.83
CA GLU A 327 17.75 2.37 11.19
C GLU A 327 17.21 2.08 9.78
N ALA A 328 15.90 2.27 9.55
CA ALA A 328 15.33 2.23 8.20
C ALA A 328 15.95 3.31 7.29
N MET A 329 16.09 4.54 7.79
CA MET A 329 16.76 5.63 7.07
C MET A 329 18.24 5.34 6.80
N ASP A 330 18.94 4.71 7.74
CA ASP A 330 20.33 4.32 7.60
C ASP A 330 20.51 3.27 6.48
N ALA A 331 19.56 2.34 6.35
CA ALA A 331 19.43 1.41 5.23
C ALA A 331 18.78 2.02 3.96
N ARG A 332 18.71 3.36 3.87
CA ARG A 332 18.18 4.12 2.73
C ARG A 332 16.72 3.83 2.36
N TYR A 333 15.92 3.36 3.31
CA TYR A 333 14.47 3.35 3.18
C TYR A 333 13.95 4.72 3.59
N ILE A 334 13.37 5.45 2.65
CA ILE A 334 12.95 6.84 2.83
C ILE A 334 11.45 6.86 3.17
N PRO A 335 11.00 7.68 4.14
CA PRO A 335 9.58 7.89 4.41
C PRO A 335 8.89 8.41 3.16
N SER A 336 7.80 7.74 2.80
CA SER A 336 7.01 8.06 1.61
C SER A 336 5.56 8.35 1.95
N ALA A 337 5.08 7.80 3.08
CA ALA A 337 3.77 8.09 3.61
C ALA A 337 3.71 7.96 5.13
N TYR A 338 2.69 8.59 5.71
CA TYR A 338 2.32 8.44 7.11
C TYR A 338 0.83 8.11 7.21
N PHE A 339 0.49 7.00 7.85
CA PHE A 339 -0.88 6.50 7.95
C PHE A 339 -1.34 6.44 9.41
N PRO A 340 -2.14 7.42 9.87
CA PRO A 340 -2.72 7.34 11.19
C PRO A 340 -3.75 6.22 11.30
N CYS A 341 -3.81 5.59 12.46
CA CYS A 341 -4.75 4.49 12.77
C CYS A 341 -4.63 3.23 11.89
N MET A 342 -3.51 3.02 11.22
CA MET A 342 -3.34 1.89 10.29
C MET A 342 -3.41 0.53 10.98
N LYS A 343 -2.59 0.31 12.03
CA LYS A 343 -2.45 -0.98 12.70
C LYS A 343 -3.39 -1.06 13.89
N LYS A 344 -4.17 -2.14 13.99
CA LYS A 344 -5.01 -2.45 15.16
C LYS A 344 -4.26 -3.39 16.09
N THR A 345 -4.08 -2.98 17.35
CA THR A 345 -3.52 -3.82 18.41
C THR A 345 -4.45 -3.77 19.61
N GLY A 346 -5.14 -4.89 19.87
CA GLY A 346 -6.23 -4.94 20.85
C GLY A 346 -7.35 -3.95 20.48
N SER A 347 -7.71 -3.07 21.41
CA SER A 347 -8.73 -2.02 21.23
C SER A 347 -8.18 -0.70 20.69
N ARG A 348 -6.86 -0.58 20.51
CA ARG A 348 -6.18 0.65 20.09
C ARG A 348 -5.74 0.60 18.64
N ARG A 349 -5.60 1.79 18.06
CA ARG A 349 -5.11 2.02 16.70
C ARG A 349 -3.77 2.74 16.75
N TYR A 350 -2.80 2.22 16.00
CA TYR A 350 -1.43 2.71 15.94
C TYR A 350 -1.17 3.30 14.56
N ASP A 351 -0.49 4.43 14.56
CA ASP A 351 0.03 5.02 13.34
C ASP A 351 1.18 4.20 12.79
N CYS A 352 1.33 4.23 11.46
CA CYS A 352 2.42 3.59 10.76
C CYS A 352 3.08 4.57 9.77
N ILE A 353 4.34 4.33 9.50
CA ILE A 353 5.14 5.03 8.50
C ILE A 353 5.43 4.03 7.39
N VAL A 354 5.18 4.44 6.15
CA VAL A 354 5.58 3.66 4.97
C VAL A 354 6.93 4.16 4.53
N PHE A 355 7.93 3.30 4.63
CA PHE A 355 9.26 3.56 4.09
C PHE A 355 9.46 2.79 2.80
N THR A 356 10.11 3.42 1.83
CA THR A 356 10.30 2.84 0.51
C THR A 356 11.73 3.04 0.04
N ARG A 357 12.22 2.12 -0.79
CA ARG A 357 13.51 2.26 -1.47
C ARG A 357 13.34 1.86 -2.93
N THR A 358 13.79 2.75 -3.82
CA THR A 358 13.92 2.49 -5.26
C THR A 358 15.36 2.16 -5.59
N PHE A 359 15.57 1.19 -6.47
CA PHE A 359 16.88 0.85 -7.06
C PHE A 359 17.09 1.50 -8.43
N GLU A 360 16.02 2.11 -8.96
CA GLU A 360 16.00 2.77 -10.26
C GLU A 360 16.05 4.30 -10.10
N ILE A 361 16.49 4.98 -11.17
CA ILE A 361 16.48 6.44 -11.25
C ILE A 361 15.04 6.94 -11.21
N LEU A 362 14.78 7.94 -10.37
CA LEU A 362 13.47 8.58 -10.25
C LEU A 362 13.04 9.23 -11.57
N ASP A 363 11.84 8.91 -12.05
CA ASP A 363 11.28 9.48 -13.29
C ASP A 363 9.89 10.06 -13.03
N PHE A 364 9.75 11.36 -13.25
CA PHE A 364 8.52 12.10 -12.99
C PHE A 364 7.88 12.71 -14.24
N ARG A 365 8.34 12.35 -15.46
CA ARG A 365 7.87 12.95 -16.73
C ARG A 365 6.36 12.89 -16.89
N ASN A 366 5.74 11.79 -16.45
CA ASN A 366 4.31 11.53 -16.60
C ASN A 366 3.48 11.75 -15.31
N VAL A 367 4.03 12.47 -14.32
CA VAL A 367 3.40 12.65 -13.01
C VAL A 367 2.51 13.90 -12.96
N LYS A 368 1.21 13.67 -12.72
CA LYS A 368 0.18 14.69 -12.50
C LYS A 368 -0.41 14.49 -11.11
N ILE A 369 -0.11 15.40 -10.18
CA ILE A 369 -0.48 15.26 -8.76
C ILE A 369 -1.06 16.53 -8.16
N LEU A 370 -2.05 16.37 -7.28
CA LEU A 370 -2.66 17.49 -6.54
C LEU A 370 -1.65 18.19 -5.65
N SER A 371 -1.94 19.44 -5.27
CA SER A 371 -1.03 20.33 -4.54
C SER A 371 -0.44 19.68 -3.29
N LEU A 372 -1.24 19.01 -2.46
CA LEU A 372 -0.75 18.39 -1.24
C LEU A 372 0.16 17.18 -1.49
N TYR A 373 -0.09 16.40 -2.56
CA TYR A 373 0.83 15.34 -2.99
C TYR A 373 2.17 15.90 -3.48
N LYS A 374 2.19 17.11 -4.05
CA LYS A 374 3.46 17.80 -4.36
C LYS A 374 4.26 18.09 -3.10
N SER A 375 3.61 18.42 -1.98
CA SER A 375 4.30 18.61 -0.71
C SER A 375 4.94 17.32 -0.21
N PHE A 376 4.23 16.18 -0.26
CA PHE A 376 4.83 14.88 0.05
C PHE A 376 6.02 14.55 -0.86
N LEU A 377 5.88 14.78 -2.16
CA LEU A 377 6.96 14.52 -3.11
C LEU A 377 8.19 15.40 -2.83
N ARG A 378 8.00 16.66 -2.44
CA ARG A 378 9.11 17.56 -2.06
C ARG A 378 9.87 17.05 -0.85
N GLU A 379 9.15 16.63 0.20
CA GLU A 379 9.80 16.07 1.40
C GLU A 379 10.55 14.77 1.07
N TYR A 380 9.95 13.90 0.25
CA TYR A 380 10.63 12.69 -0.23
C TYR A 380 11.91 13.02 -1.02
N LEU A 381 11.84 13.95 -1.99
CA LEU A 381 12.99 14.31 -2.83
C LEU A 381 14.10 14.98 -2.04
N LYS A 382 13.77 15.77 -1.02
CA LYS A 382 14.75 16.33 -0.09
C LYS A 382 15.55 15.22 0.58
N LEU A 383 14.86 14.25 1.19
CA LEU A 383 15.51 13.12 1.84
C LEU A 383 16.27 12.26 0.82
N TRP A 384 15.69 11.99 -0.36
CA TRP A 384 16.36 11.21 -1.41
C TRP A 384 17.67 11.87 -1.85
N ARG A 385 17.68 13.17 -2.12
CA ARG A 385 18.91 13.91 -2.46
C ARG A 385 19.93 13.81 -1.34
N GLU A 386 19.52 14.00 -0.09
CA GLU A 386 20.41 13.86 1.07
C GLU A 386 21.00 12.45 1.20
N ASN A 387 20.23 11.41 0.85
CA ASN A 387 20.60 10.01 1.06
C ASN A 387 21.39 9.37 -0.09
N TYR A 388 21.27 9.89 -1.32
CA TYR A 388 21.87 9.30 -2.52
C TYR A 388 22.81 10.23 -3.28
N ILE A 389 22.69 11.55 -3.12
CA ILE A 389 23.54 12.54 -3.80
C ILE A 389 24.49 13.17 -2.80
N GLU A 390 23.97 13.86 -1.78
CA GLU A 390 24.80 14.60 -0.83
C GLU A 390 25.74 13.69 -0.02
N SER A 391 25.33 12.46 0.25
CA SER A 391 26.17 11.47 0.93
C SER A 391 27.46 11.15 0.19
N ALA A 392 27.48 11.26 -1.14
CA ALA A 392 28.69 11.00 -1.93
C ALA A 392 29.77 12.06 -1.69
N PHE A 393 29.38 13.29 -1.33
CA PHE A 393 30.28 14.42 -1.08
C PHE A 393 30.68 14.58 0.39
N ARG A 394 30.21 13.69 1.28
CA ARG A 394 30.53 13.73 2.72
C ARG A 394 31.61 12.72 3.13
N ASN A 395 32.18 11.98 2.18
CA ASN A 395 33.18 10.95 2.42
C ASN A 395 34.62 11.49 2.47
N ASP A 396 34.81 12.78 2.77
CA ASP A 396 36.14 13.39 2.97
C ASP A 396 36.69 13.11 4.38
#